data_AF-A0A414ZR02-F1
#
_entry.id   AF-A0A414ZR02-F1
#
_cell.length_a   1.000
_cell.length_b   1.000
_cell.length_c   1.000
_cell.angle_alpha   90.00
_cell.angle_beta   90.00
_cell.angle_gamma   90.00
#
_symmetry.space_group_name_H-M   'P 1'
#
loop_
_entity.id
_entity.type
_entity.pdbx_description
1 polymer ?
#
loop_
_entity_poly.entity_id
_entity_poly.type
_entity_poly.pdbx_seq_one_letter_code
_entity_poly.pdbx_strand_id
1 'polypeptide(L)'
;MKLINKYANSRYSKMNEYYCEITAELDKLAGLDPNGCWKHYVLCDYEDDCLPIRIPGGTLGSIEYDENKIITKIHVCTDYVVKTYPDDVNEQLQKFIGQKIEIGE
;
A
#
# COMPACT_ATOMS: atom_id res chain seq x y z
N MET A 1 -11.72 -2.28 -0.73
CA MET A 1 -10.35 -2.44 -1.28
C MET A 1 -9.91 -3.90 -1.23
N LYS A 2 -9.45 -4.44 -2.36
CA LYS A 2 -8.90 -5.80 -2.44
C LYS A 2 -7.36 -5.78 -2.42
N LEU A 3 -6.75 -6.61 -1.58
CA LEU A 3 -5.31 -6.89 -1.57
C LEU A 3 -5.03 -8.09 -2.47
N ILE A 4 -4.10 -7.97 -3.40
CA ILE A 4 -3.73 -9.03 -4.36
C ILE A 4 -2.29 -9.42 -4.10
N ASN A 5 -2.02 -10.70 -3.82
CA ASN A 5 -0.67 -11.15 -3.51
C ASN A 5 0.28 -10.91 -4.70
N LYS A 6 1.35 -10.15 -4.47
CA LYS A 6 2.37 -9.81 -5.48
C LYS A 6 3.05 -11.04 -6.06
N TYR A 7 3.18 -12.09 -5.24
CA TYR A 7 3.82 -13.35 -5.58
C TYR A 7 2.83 -14.51 -5.58
N ALA A 8 1.57 -14.25 -5.92
CA ALA A 8 0.57 -15.29 -6.12
C ALA A 8 1.15 -16.40 -7.02
N ASN A 9 1.00 -17.66 -6.60
CA ASN A 9 1.53 -18.83 -7.30
C ASN A 9 3.08 -18.93 -7.40
N SER A 10 3.82 -18.19 -6.58
CA SER A 10 5.29 -18.27 -6.50
C SER A 10 5.76 -18.75 -5.13
N ARG A 11 7.03 -19.17 -5.05
CA ARG A 11 7.70 -19.55 -3.79
C ARG A 11 7.73 -18.44 -2.74
N TYR A 12 7.49 -17.20 -3.17
CA TYR A 12 7.46 -15.99 -2.34
C TYR A 12 6.04 -15.59 -1.91
N SER A 13 5.01 -16.40 -2.17
CA SER A 13 3.63 -16.11 -1.73
C SER A 13 3.50 -15.88 -0.22
N LYS A 14 4.42 -16.47 0.57
CA LYS A 14 4.54 -16.32 2.02
C LYS A 14 5.21 -15.01 2.47
N MET A 15 5.68 -14.16 1.56
CA MET A 15 6.30 -12.88 1.92
C MET A 15 5.29 -11.80 2.31
N ASN A 16 3.99 -12.11 2.25
CA ASN A 16 2.91 -11.20 2.64
C ASN A 16 2.97 -9.84 1.92
N GLU A 17 3.49 -9.79 0.70
CA GLU A 17 3.53 -8.59 -0.12
C GLU A 17 2.29 -8.57 -1.03
N TYR A 18 1.52 -7.48 -0.96
CA TYR A 18 0.27 -7.32 -1.68
C TYR A 18 0.24 -6.01 -2.46
N TYR A 19 -0.43 -6.02 -3.60
CA TYR A 19 -0.83 -4.83 -4.34
C TYR A 19 -2.29 -4.50 -4.05
N CYS A 20 -2.61 -3.21 -4.05
CA CYS A 20 -3.96 -2.72 -3.89
C CYS A 20 -4.18 -1.42 -4.66
N GLU A 21 -5.40 -0.91 -4.59
CA GLU A 21 -5.78 0.35 -5.24
C GLU A 21 -4.96 1.54 -4.72
N ILE A 22 -4.65 1.57 -3.41
CA ILE A 22 -3.81 2.61 -2.80
C ILE A 22 -2.40 2.58 -3.37
N THR A 23 -1.77 1.41 -3.47
CA THR A 23 -0.41 1.30 -4.03
C THR A 23 -0.37 1.67 -5.51
N ALA A 24 -1.39 1.27 -6.28
CA ALA A 24 -1.49 1.62 -7.69
C ALA A 24 -1.66 3.13 -7.89
N GLU A 25 -2.43 3.79 -7.01
CA GLU A 25 -2.59 5.23 -7.06
C GLU A 25 -1.31 5.97 -6.64
N LEU A 26 -0.60 5.46 -5.63
CA LEU A 26 0.72 5.95 -5.26
C LEU A 26 1.73 5.80 -6.41
N ASP A 27 1.78 4.65 -7.08
CA ASP A 27 2.64 4.44 -8.26
C ASP A 27 2.34 5.47 -9.36
N LYS A 28 1.05 5.76 -9.60
CA LYS A 28 0.63 6.77 -10.58
C LYS A 28 1.02 8.18 -10.17
N LEU A 29 0.83 8.55 -8.89
CA LEU A 29 1.18 9.87 -8.36
C LEU A 29 2.70 10.09 -8.32
N ALA A 30 3.46 9.02 -8.06
CA ALA A 30 4.91 9.02 -8.12
C ALA A 30 5.47 9.13 -9.56
N GLY A 31 4.65 8.82 -10.57
CA GLY A 31 5.10 8.66 -11.96
C GLY A 31 5.94 7.40 -12.18
N LEU A 32 5.72 6.35 -11.38
CA LEU A 32 6.43 5.07 -11.52
C LEU A 32 5.89 4.27 -12.70
N ASP A 33 6.79 3.52 -13.34
CA ASP A 33 6.42 2.69 -14.47
C ASP A 33 5.58 1.48 -14.00
N PRO A 34 4.37 1.27 -14.57
CA PRO A 34 3.49 0.18 -14.20
C PRO A 34 3.99 -1.19 -14.65
N ASN A 35 5.09 -1.31 -15.37
CA ASN A 35 5.79 -2.57 -15.67
C ASN A 35 7.15 -2.67 -14.97
N GLY A 36 7.55 -1.65 -14.21
CA GLY A 36 8.80 -1.60 -13.47
C GLY A 36 8.80 -2.52 -12.25
N CYS A 37 10.00 -2.91 -11.83
CA CYS A 37 10.21 -3.62 -10.56
C CYS A 37 10.09 -2.68 -9.34
N TRP A 38 10.10 -1.37 -9.56
CA TRP A 38 10.04 -0.33 -8.53
C TRP A 38 8.60 0.14 -8.33
N LYS A 39 7.86 -0.60 -7.51
CA LYS A 39 6.43 -0.33 -7.23
C LYS A 39 6.13 -0.36 -5.75
N HIS A 40 5.05 0.30 -5.39
CA HIS A 40 4.49 0.24 -4.05
C HIS A 40 3.85 -1.12 -3.79
N TYR A 41 4.05 -1.62 -2.59
CA TYR A 41 3.39 -2.82 -2.10
C TYR A 41 3.07 -2.66 -0.63
N VAL A 42 2.01 -3.31 -0.20
CA VAL A 42 1.61 -3.40 1.20
C VAL A 42 2.19 -4.68 1.77
N LEU A 43 2.85 -4.58 2.92
CA LEU A 43 3.29 -5.75 3.66
C LEU A 43 2.22 -6.08 4.71
N CYS A 44 1.52 -7.19 4.55
CA CYS A 44 0.46 -7.63 5.46
C CYS A 44 1.05 -8.55 6.52
N ASP A 45 1.66 -7.96 7.54
CA ASP A 45 2.09 -8.71 8.71
C ASP A 45 0.94 -8.75 9.72
N TYR A 46 0.47 -9.95 10.07
CA TYR A 46 -0.79 -10.16 10.79
C TYR A 46 -0.71 -9.81 12.29
N GLU A 47 0.41 -9.28 12.76
CA GLU A 47 0.66 -9.02 14.18
C GLU A 47 0.23 -7.62 14.64
N ASP A 48 0.03 -6.68 13.71
CA ASP A 48 -0.40 -5.30 14.03
C ASP A 48 -1.59 -4.92 13.13
N ASP A 49 -2.57 -4.18 13.66
CA ASP A 49 -3.73 -3.61 12.95
C ASP A 49 -3.34 -2.48 11.94
N CYS A 50 -2.19 -2.66 11.31
CA CYS A 50 -1.49 -1.67 10.52
C CYS A 50 -0.77 -2.36 9.36
N LEU A 51 -1.10 -1.95 8.14
CA LEU A 51 -0.43 -2.41 6.94
C LEU A 51 0.62 -1.39 6.49
N PRO A 52 1.92 -1.65 6.68
CA PRO A 52 2.96 -0.79 6.16
C PRO A 52 2.97 -0.77 4.62
N ILE A 53 2.93 0.44 4.06
CA ILE A 53 3.14 0.71 2.63
C ILE A 53 4.65 0.81 2.41
N ARG A 54 5.17 -0.04 1.54
CA ARG A 54 6.59 -0.15 1.25
C ARG A 54 6.84 0.08 -0.24
N ILE A 55 8.07 0.49 -0.51
CA ILE A 55 8.65 0.61 -1.83
C ILE A 55 10.06 0.01 -1.77
N PRO A 56 10.62 -0.57 -2.84
CA PRO A 56 12.02 -0.99 -2.84
C PRO A 56 12.93 0.13 -2.32
N GLY A 57 13.59 -0.10 -1.18
CA GLY A 57 14.46 0.88 -0.51
C GLY A 57 13.92 1.47 0.80
N GLY A 58 12.63 1.31 1.14
CA GLY A 58 12.12 1.85 2.41
C GLY A 58 10.63 1.63 2.69
N THR A 59 10.21 1.99 3.90
CA THR A 59 8.80 2.12 4.27
C THR A 59 8.37 3.54 3.96
N LEU A 60 7.31 3.69 3.16
CA LEU A 60 6.76 4.98 2.75
C LEU A 60 5.68 5.44 3.71
N GLY A 61 4.88 4.52 4.24
CA GLY A 61 3.70 4.88 5.01
C GLY A 61 3.03 3.68 5.66
N SER A 62 1.82 3.89 6.13
CA SER A 62 1.01 2.88 6.79
C SER A 62 -0.48 3.09 6.55
N ILE A 63 -1.22 1.98 6.55
CA ILE A 63 -2.67 1.93 6.48
C ILE A 63 -3.14 1.31 7.80
N GLU A 64 -3.77 2.10 8.64
CA GLU A 64 -4.38 1.65 9.89
C GLU A 64 -5.81 1.22 9.61
N TYR A 65 -6.24 0.12 10.21
CA TYR A 65 -7.58 -0.40 10.08
C TYR A 65 -8.14 -0.86 11.44
N ASP A 66 -9.46 -0.90 11.53
CA ASP A 66 -10.19 -1.34 12.72
C ASP A 66 -10.36 -2.88 12.75
N GLU A 67 -10.84 -3.47 13.85
CA GLU A 67 -11.13 -4.90 14.00
C GLU A 67 -12.02 -5.47 12.86
N ASN A 68 -12.86 -4.63 12.26
CA ASN A 68 -13.71 -4.97 11.13
C ASN A 68 -12.98 -4.97 9.76
N LYS A 69 -11.66 -4.77 9.78
CA LYS A 69 -10.80 -4.54 8.60
C LYS A 69 -11.25 -3.32 7.79
N ILE A 70 -11.77 -2.31 8.46
CA ILE A 70 -12.18 -1.05 7.83
C ILE A 70 -11.04 -0.06 7.99
N ILE A 71 -10.59 0.55 6.89
CA ILE A 71 -9.52 1.54 6.91
C ILE A 71 -9.98 2.74 7.75
N THR A 72 -9.25 3.03 8.82
CA THR A 72 -9.51 4.17 9.71
C THR A 72 -8.62 5.33 9.37
N LYS A 73 -7.39 5.06 8.93
CA LYS A 73 -6.39 6.09 8.65
C LYS A 73 -5.34 5.61 7.66
N ILE A 74 -4.90 6.53 6.80
CA ILE A 74 -3.80 6.30 5.85
C ILE A 74 -2.82 7.43 6.03
N HIS A 75 -1.54 7.09 6.11
CA HIS A 75 -0.47 8.06 6.20
C HIS A 75 0.67 7.69 5.27
N VAL A 76 1.12 8.66 4.47
CA VAL A 76 2.22 8.50 3.52
C VAL A 76 3.23 9.62 3.75
N CYS A 77 4.49 9.22 3.96
CA CYS A 77 5.63 10.11 4.07
C CYS A 77 6.20 10.41 2.68
N THR A 78 5.98 11.61 2.17
CA THR A 78 6.40 12.05 0.83
C THR A 78 7.88 12.39 0.72
N ASP A 79 8.58 12.54 1.84
CA ASP A 79 9.96 13.05 1.87
C ASP A 79 11.02 11.95 1.64
N TYR A 80 10.69 10.69 1.93
CA TYR A 80 11.70 9.68 2.28
C TYR A 80 12.24 8.82 1.12
N VAL A 81 11.56 8.69 -0.02
CA VAL A 81 12.02 7.80 -1.11
C VAL A 81 11.73 8.34 -2.50
N VAL A 82 10.56 8.93 -2.70
CA VAL A 82 10.10 9.36 -4.01
C VAL A 82 9.67 10.83 -3.88
N LYS A 83 10.58 11.75 -4.20
CA LYS A 83 10.36 13.21 -4.10
C LYS A 83 9.42 13.77 -5.17
N THR A 84 8.66 12.92 -5.85
CA THR A 84 7.77 13.29 -6.95
C THR A 84 6.30 13.30 -6.54
N TYR A 85 5.97 12.96 -5.29
CA TYR A 85 4.59 13.05 -4.82
C TYR A 85 4.11 14.50 -4.72
N PRO A 86 2.84 14.75 -5.08
CA PRO A 86 2.20 16.00 -4.73
C PRO A 86 1.99 16.10 -3.21
N ASP A 87 2.04 17.30 -2.66
CA ASP A 87 1.75 17.57 -1.24
C ASP A 87 0.37 17.06 -0.81
N ASP A 88 -0.58 17.00 -1.74
CA ASP A 88 -1.97 16.57 -1.55
C ASP A 88 -2.15 15.04 -1.53
N VAL A 89 -1.08 14.24 -1.59
CA VAL A 89 -1.21 12.76 -1.65
C VAL A 89 -2.00 12.19 -0.47
N ASN A 90 -1.78 12.72 0.74
CA ASN A 90 -2.48 12.25 1.93
C ASN A 90 -3.98 12.57 1.86
N GLU A 91 -4.36 13.70 1.26
CA GLU A 91 -5.75 14.11 1.06
C GLU A 91 -6.44 13.24 0.01
N GLN A 92 -5.78 12.99 -1.13
CA GLN A 92 -6.29 12.07 -2.15
C GLN A 92 -6.55 10.66 -1.62
N LEU A 93 -5.69 10.17 -0.72
CA LEU A 93 -5.83 8.86 -0.11
C LEU A 93 -6.94 8.80 0.96
N GLN A 94 -7.42 9.92 1.50
CA GLN A 94 -8.54 9.92 2.45
C GLN A 94 -9.81 9.30 1.88
N LYS A 95 -9.99 9.30 0.55
CA LYS A 95 -11.14 8.67 -0.11
C LYS A 95 -11.23 7.14 0.11
N PHE A 96 -10.15 6.51 0.55
CA PHE A 96 -10.12 5.09 0.89
C PHE A 96 -10.48 4.81 2.35
N ILE A 97 -10.56 5.84 3.20
CA ILE A 97 -11.03 5.69 4.59
C ILE A 97 -12.50 5.24 4.58
N GLY A 98 -12.83 4.29 5.44
CA GLY A 98 -14.14 3.65 5.48
C GLY A 98 -14.29 2.47 4.51
N GLN A 99 -13.30 2.20 3.64
CA GLN A 99 -13.33 0.99 2.84
C GLN A 99 -12.90 -0.24 3.64
N LYS A 100 -13.59 -1.36 3.40
CA LYS A 100 -13.21 -2.66 3.94
C LYS A 100 -12.06 -3.26 3.14
N ILE A 101 -11.09 -3.83 3.85
CA ILE A 101 -9.95 -4.55 3.30
C ILE A 101 -10.34 -6.01 3.10
N GLU A 102 -10.21 -6.49 1.87
CA GLU A 102 -10.45 -7.87 1.50
C GLU A 102 -9.16 -8.47 0.95
N ILE A 103 -8.65 -9.52 1.60
CA ILE A 103 -7.45 -10.22 1.12
C ILE A 103 -7.89 -11.20 0.03
N GLY A 104 -7.44 -10.96 -1.19
CA GLY A 104 -7.61 -11.88 -2.30
C GLY A 104 -6.53 -12.95 -2.30
N GLU A 105 -6.94 -14.20 -2.53
CA GLU A 105 -6.06 -15.34 -2.83
C GLU A 105 -5.41 -15.22 -4.21
#